data_AF-A0A449A9W8-F1
#
_entry.id   AF-A0A449A9W8-F1
#
_cell.length_a   1.000
_cell.length_b   1.000
_cell.length_c   1.000
_cell.angle_alpha   90.00
_cell.angle_beta   90.00
_cell.angle_gamma   90.00
#
_symmetry.space_group_name_H-M   'P 1'
#
loop_
_entity.id
_entity.type
_entity.pdbx_description
1 polymer ?
#
loop_
_entity_poly.entity_id
_entity_poly.type
_entity_poly.pdbx_seq_one_letter_code
_entity_poly.pdbx_strand_id
1 'polypeptide(L)' 'MLTLIVSIIILVVAVIIIIVSLIMSPDSNGFSGALVGSSDLQLFKTSKERGTKKFLKRAMLSLGVGLIILALLLKIFVK' A
#
# COMPACT_ATOMS: atom_id res chain seq x y z
N MET A 1 10.05 23.81 -15.65
CA MET A 1 11.06 23.24 -14.74
C MET A 1 10.43 22.61 -13.51
N LEU A 2 9.57 23.33 -12.76
CA LEU A 2 8.88 22.80 -11.56
C LEU A 2 8.09 21.50 -11.83
N THR A 3 7.29 21.45 -12.90
CA THR A 3 6.53 20.26 -13.30
C THR A 3 7.40 19.02 -13.49
N LEU A 4 8.59 19.19 -14.05
CA LEU A 4 9.53 18.09 -14.32
C LEU A 4 10.06 17.51 -13.00
N ILE A 5 10.41 18.39 -12.05
CA ILE A 5 10.86 17.99 -10.71
C ILE A 5 9.74 17.23 -9.98
N VAL A 6 8.51 17.74 -9.98
CA VAL A 6 7.37 17.06 -9.33
C VAL A 6 7.08 15.71 -9.99
N SER A 7 7.18 15.62 -11.32
CA SER A 7 6.98 14.37 -12.06
C SER A 7 8.03 13.31 -11.69
N ILE A 8 9.30 13.71 -11.56
CA ILE A 8 10.38 12.82 -11.10
C ILE A 8 10.10 12.31 -9.68
N ILE A 9 9.65 13.20 -8.77
CA ILE A 9 9.32 12.82 -7.40
C ILE A 9 8.17 11.80 -7.37
N ILE A 10 7.11 12.02 -8.16
CA ILE A 10 5.98 11.09 -8.26
C ILE A 10 6.45 9.73 -8.79
N LEU A 11 7.33 9.72 -9.80
CA LEU A 11 7.87 8.48 -10.37
C LEU A 11 8.65 7.69 -9.31
N VAL A 12 9.51 8.35 -8.54
CA VAL A 12 10.26 7.69 -7.45
C VAL A 12 9.32 7.12 -6.39
N VAL A 13 8.31 7.88 -5.98
CA VAL A 13 7.30 7.42 -5.00
C VAL A 13 6.52 6.21 -5.55
N ALA A 14 6.17 6.22 -6.83
CA ALA A 14 5.48 5.10 -7.48
C ALA A 14 6.33 3.82 -7.49
N VAL A 15 7.63 3.93 -7.77
CA VAL A 15 8.56 2.77 -7.71
C VAL A 15 8.63 2.22 -6.28
N ILE A 16 8.71 3.08 -5.27
CA ILE A 16 8.71 2.65 -3.86
C ILE A 16 7.42 1.92 -3.51
N ILE A 17 6.27 2.43 -3.95
CA ILE A 17 4.96 1.80 -3.73
C ILE A 17 4.91 0.41 -4.36
N ILE A 18 5.45 0.24 -5.57
CA ILE A 18 5.51 -1.07 -6.23
C ILE A 18 6.32 -2.04 -5.37
N ILE A 19 7.52 -1.65 -4.92
CA ILE A 19 8.38 -2.49 -4.08
C ILE A 19 7.65 -2.89 -2.78
N VAL A 20 7.03 -1.93 -2.09
CA VAL A 20 6.27 -2.18 -0.87
C VAL A 20 5.08 -3.11 -1.11
N SER A 21 4.39 -2.96 -2.24
CA SER A 21 3.24 -3.81 -2.60
C SER A 21 3.62 -5.27 -2.86
N LEU A 22 4.78 -5.50 -3.47
CA LEU A 22 5.30 -6.85 -3.70
C LEU A 22 5.63 -7.55 -2.38
N ILE A 23 6.23 -6.82 -1.43
CA ILE A 23 6.51 -7.34 -0.08
C ILE A 23 5.22 -7.67 0.68
N MET A 24 4.11 -6.98 0.38
CA MET A 24 2.82 -7.13 1.07
C MET A 24 1.93 -8.26 0.52
N SER A 25 2.26 -8.86 -0.63
CA SER A 25 1.47 -9.92 -1.27
C SER A 25 1.27 -11.26 -0.49
N PRO A 26 2.13 -11.71 0.45
CA PRO A 26 1.98 -13.04 1.03
C PRO A 26 0.85 -13.19 2.07
N ASP A 27 0.17 -12.11 2.48
CA ASP A 27 -0.84 -12.14 3.57
C ASP A 27 -2.30 -12.32 3.11
N SER A 28 -2.58 -12.54 1.82
CA SER A 28 -3.94 -12.61 1.27
C SER A 28 -4.64 -13.98 1.41
N ASN A 29 -4.02 -14.96 2.06
CA ASN A 29 -4.51 -16.35 2.14
C ASN A 29 -5.61 -16.62 3.19
N GLY A 30 -6.06 -15.60 3.94
CA GLY A 30 -7.00 -15.78 5.05
C GLY A 30 -8.45 -16.09 4.64
N PHE A 31 -8.91 -15.60 3.48
CA PHE A 31 -10.31 -15.75 3.04
C PHE A 31 -10.54 -17.02 2.21
N SER A 32 -9.63 -17.33 1.27
CA SER A 32 -9.73 -18.51 0.40
C SER A 32 -9.65 -19.82 1.19
N GLY A 33 -8.77 -19.90 2.20
CA GLY A 33 -8.69 -21.09 3.07
C GLY A 33 -9.95 -21.32 3.91
N ALA A 34 -10.59 -20.24 4.38
CA ALA A 34 -11.81 -20.35 5.19
C ALA A 34 -13.03 -20.81 4.39
N LEU A 35 -13.10 -20.47 3.09
CA LEU A 35 -14.18 -20.88 2.21
C LEU A 35 -14.13 -22.38 1.86
N VAL A 36 -12.93 -23.00 1.91
CA VAL A 36 -12.71 -24.42 1.64
C VAL A 36 -12.80 -25.28 2.92
N GLY A 37 -13.11 -24.67 4.07
CA GLY A 37 -13.29 -25.38 5.34
C GLY A 37 -11.97 -25.78 6.02
N SER A 38 -10.90 -24.99 5.86
CA SER A 38 -9.66 -25.24 6.59
C SER A 38 -9.84 -25.04 8.10
N SER A 39 -9.24 -25.90 8.91
CA SER A 39 -9.36 -25.91 10.37
C SER A 39 -8.65 -24.75 11.09
N ASP A 40 -7.83 -23.96 10.38
CA ASP A 40 -7.10 -22.81 10.91
C ASP A 40 -7.76 -21.50 10.46
N LEU A 41 -8.96 -21.23 10.98
CA LEU A 41 -9.72 -20.02 10.66
C LEU A 41 -9.06 -18.78 11.29
N GLN A 42 -8.13 -18.15 10.56
CA GLN A 42 -7.62 -16.82 10.89
C GLN A 42 -8.71 -15.73 10.88
N LEU A 43 -9.88 -16.00 10.29
CA LEU A 43 -11.06 -15.12 10.34
C LEU A 43 -11.67 -15.00 11.74
N PHE A 44 -11.50 -16.00 12.61
CA PHE A 44 -11.99 -15.98 14.00
C PHE A 44 -10.87 -15.95 15.04
N LYS A 45 -9.61 -16.21 14.66
CA LYS A 45 -8.47 -15.79 15.47
C LYS A 45 -8.40 -14.27 15.41
N THR A 46 -8.83 -13.60 16.47
CA THR A 46 -8.64 -12.14 16.66
C THR A 46 -7.16 -11.79 16.86
N SER A 47 -6.32 -12.08 15.87
CA SER A 47 -4.91 -11.71 15.89
C SER A 47 -4.82 -10.23 15.50
N LYS A 48 -4.66 -9.36 16.50
CA LYS A 48 -4.29 -7.96 16.22
C LYS A 48 -3.00 -7.99 15.41
N GLU A 49 -3.03 -7.38 14.23
CA GLU A 49 -1.82 -7.19 13.43
C GLU A 49 -0.74 -6.51 14.29
N ARG A 50 0.43 -7.15 14.39
CA ARG A 50 1.55 -6.72 15.26
C ARG A 50 2.85 -6.67 14.48
N GLY A 51 3.78 -5.85 14.97
CA GLY A 51 5.13 -5.72 14.41
C GLY A 51 5.17 -5.06 13.03
N THR A 52 5.98 -5.63 12.14
CA THR A 52 6.30 -5.09 10.81
C THR A 52 5.11 -5.08 9.86
N LYS A 53 4.19 -6.05 9.96
CA LYS A 53 2.99 -6.13 9.11
C LYS A 53 2.06 -4.93 9.27
N LYS A 54 1.83 -4.50 10.53
CA LYS A 54 1.03 -3.31 10.83
C LYS A 54 1.68 -2.03 10.29
N PHE A 55 3.00 -1.93 10.42
CA PHE A 55 3.76 -0.80 9.89
C PHE A 55 3.68 -0.76 8.36
N LEU A 56 3.90 -1.90 7.68
CA LEU A 56 3.86 -2.00 6.23
C LEU A 56 2.47 -1.62 5.67
N LYS A 57 1.38 -2.10 6.30
CA LYS A 57 0.01 -1.70 5.95
C LYS A 57 -0.22 -0.20 6.06
N ARG A 58 0.21 0.40 7.18
CA ARG A 58 0.08 1.85 7.42
C ARG A 58 0.95 2.67 6.46
N ALA A 59 2.16 2.19 6.17
CA ALA A 59 3.08 2.82 5.23
C ALA A 59 2.51 2.79 3.81
N MET A 60 1.94 1.65 3.36
CA MET A 60 1.29 1.55 2.06
C MET A 60 0.09 2.49 1.95
N LEU A 61 -0.73 2.57 3.01
CA LEU A 61 -1.85 3.52 3.06
C LEU A 61 -1.37 4.97 2.97
N SER A 62 -0.34 5.35 3.74
CA SER A 62 0.17 6.73 3.73
C SER A 62 0.86 7.08 2.41
N LEU A 63 1.59 6.14 1.79
CA LEU A 63 2.20 6.34 0.48
C LEU A 63 1.14 6.49 -0.62
N GLY A 64 0.08 5.69 -0.60
CA GLY A 64 -1.03 5.80 -1.55
C GLY A 64 -1.77 7.13 -1.43
N VAL A 65 -2.13 7.54 -0.21
CA VAL A 65 -2.76 8.85 0.04
C VAL A 65 -1.81 10.00 -0.36
N GLY A 66 -0.53 9.88 -0.02
CA GLY A 66 0.50 10.84 -0.41
C GLY A 66 0.63 11.00 -1.93
N LEU A 67 0.58 9.89 -2.68
CA LEU A 67 0.61 9.91 -4.14
C LEU A 67 -0.60 10.64 -4.73
N ILE A 68 -1.80 10.39 -4.21
CA ILE A 68 -3.02 11.09 -4.65
C ILE A 68 -2.89 12.60 -4.41
N ILE A 69 -2.41 13.02 -3.24
CA ILE A 69 -2.20 14.44 -2.93
C ILE A 69 -1.15 15.05 -3.88
N LEU A 70 -0.02 14.37 -4.11
CA LEU A 70 1.01 14.85 -5.03
C LEU A 70 0.50 15.00 -6.46
N ALA A 71 -0.30 14.02 -6.94
CA ALA A 71 -0.91 14.07 -8.26
C ALA A 71 -1.89 15.24 -8.38
N LEU A 72 -2.66 15.52 -7.34
CA LEU A 72 -3.62 16.62 -7.30
C LEU A 72 -2.91 17.98 -7.27
N LEU A 73 -1.82 18.10 -6.52
CA LEU A 73 -0.94 19.27 -6.56
C LEU A 73 -0.36 19.47 -7.97
N LEU A 74 0.14 18.41 -8.61
CA LEU A 74 0.64 18.50 -9.98
C LEU A 74 -0.44 19.01 -10.93
N LYS A 75 -1.69 18.51 -10.82
CA LYS A 75 -2.82 19.01 -11.62
C LYS A 75 -3.10 20.49 -11.40
N ILE A 76 -2.94 21.01 -10.18
CA ILE A 76 -3.17 22.44 -9.91
C ILE A 76 -2.03 23.30 -10.49
N PHE A 77 -0.78 22.83 -10.41
CA PHE A 77 0.38 23.56 -10.91
C PHE A 77 0.61 23.43 -12.41
N VAL A 78 0.16 22.33 -13.01
CA VAL A 78 0.10 22.12 -14.46
C VAL A 78 -1.20 22.73 -14.94
N LYS A 79 -1.11 23.94 -15.47
CA LYS A 79 -2.24 24.64 -16.07
C LYS A 79 -2.69 23.96 -17.36
#